data_AF-A0A8S3UCQ6-F1
#
_entry.id   AF-A0A8S3UCQ6-F1
#
_cell.length_a   1.000
_cell.length_b   1.000
_cell.length_c   1.000
_cell.angle_alpha   90.00
_cell.angle_beta   90.00
_cell.angle_gamma   90.00
#
_symmetry.space_group_name_H-M   'P 1'
#
loop_
_entity.id
_entity.type
_entity.pdbx_description
1 polymer ?
#
loop_
_entity_poly.entity_id
_entity_poly.type
_entity_poly.pdbx_seq_one_letter_code
_entity_poly.pdbx_strand_id
1 'polypeptide(L)'
;MDQDEAFQFVHKSQHASVKSIHPPSWNKCGRPKNAYVVLDNGSSFCARYRDPHNKLVLGEVMSFYLSRLLGMDNIPAVVLAITNQTSRHWRNVNISSVQWQNGKVVALIQWTPYMETVKSLVSIPKILLKTYESSSVINKNYLHNITLTFNEISELVQWSSMILFDYITGHYDRLVQSEDSDYYNGSAEISEIDARLSKLQQLMKSSID
;
A
#
# COMPACT_ATOMS: atom_id res chain seq x y z
N MET A 1 -0.77 14.27 -5.98
CA MET A 1 -2.19 14.69 -6.00
C MET A 1 -2.41 15.44 -4.71
N ASP A 2 -2.71 16.73 -4.81
CA ASP A 2 -2.93 17.55 -3.62
C ASP A 2 -4.22 17.13 -2.87
N GLN A 3 -4.51 17.78 -1.75
CA GLN A 3 -5.65 17.43 -0.91
C GLN A 3 -7.00 17.60 -1.63
N ASP A 4 -7.19 18.70 -2.35
CA ASP A 4 -8.46 19.00 -3.01
C ASP A 4 -8.69 18.08 -4.20
N GLU A 5 -7.64 17.85 -5.00
CA GLU A 5 -7.66 16.87 -6.08
C GLU A 5 -7.99 15.46 -5.55
N ALA A 6 -7.43 15.06 -4.41
CA ALA A 6 -7.68 13.76 -3.81
C ALA A 6 -9.14 13.59 -3.40
N PHE A 7 -9.75 14.58 -2.75
CA PHE A 7 -11.15 14.51 -2.36
C PHE A 7 -12.10 14.61 -3.55
N GLN A 8 -11.76 15.39 -4.58
CA GLN A 8 -12.52 15.39 -5.83
C GLN A 8 -12.44 14.03 -6.53
N PHE A 9 -11.27 13.39 -6.54
CA PHE A 9 -11.08 12.05 -7.09
C PHE A 9 -11.95 11.01 -6.35
N VAL A 10 -11.92 11.03 -5.01
CA VAL A 10 -12.79 10.18 -4.17
C VAL A 10 -14.27 10.40 -4.51
N HIS A 11 -14.71 11.67 -4.53
CA HIS A 11 -16.10 12.02 -4.80
C HIS A 11 -16.56 11.55 -6.19
N LYS A 12 -15.76 11.79 -7.24
CA LYS A 12 -16.06 11.33 -8.60
C LYS A 12 -16.14 9.80 -8.67
N SER A 13 -15.28 9.10 -7.95
CA SER A 13 -15.18 7.65 -7.98
C SER A 13 -16.33 6.96 -7.25
N GLN A 14 -16.85 7.56 -6.18
CA GLN A 14 -18.04 7.06 -5.47
C GLN A 14 -19.30 7.02 -6.36
N HIS A 15 -19.40 7.96 -7.30
CA HIS A 15 -20.57 8.11 -8.17
C HIS A 15 -20.44 7.46 -9.55
N ALA A 16 -19.22 7.09 -9.93
CA ALA A 16 -18.94 6.40 -11.19
C ALA A 16 -19.39 4.93 -11.14
N SER A 17 -19.81 4.36 -12.26
CA SER A 17 -20.22 2.95 -12.32
C SER A 17 -19.00 2.07 -12.60
N VAL A 18 -19.00 0.85 -12.07
CA VAL A 18 -17.97 -0.14 -12.39
C VAL A 18 -18.18 -0.63 -13.83
N LYS A 19 -17.16 -0.44 -14.65
CA LYS A 19 -17.12 -0.87 -16.06
C LYS A 19 -16.61 -2.30 -16.19
N SER A 20 -15.53 -2.64 -15.48
CA SER A 20 -14.99 -4.00 -15.49
C SER A 20 -14.35 -4.36 -14.15
N ILE A 21 -14.30 -5.67 -13.91
CA ILE A 21 -13.63 -6.29 -12.77
C ILE A 21 -12.78 -7.44 -13.28
N HIS A 22 -11.54 -7.52 -12.81
CA HIS A 22 -10.60 -8.56 -13.19
C HIS A 22 -10.08 -9.28 -11.94
N PRO A 23 -9.96 -10.61 -11.98
CA PRO A 23 -9.37 -11.39 -10.89
C PRO A 23 -7.92 -10.93 -10.63
N PRO A 24 -7.37 -11.24 -9.43
CA PRO A 24 -6.03 -10.83 -9.08
C PRO A 24 -5.01 -11.57 -9.96
N SER A 25 -3.98 -10.87 -10.39
CA SER A 25 -2.81 -11.40 -11.11
C SER A 25 -1.52 -10.90 -10.45
N TRP A 26 -0.40 -11.53 -10.77
CA TRP A 26 0.92 -11.13 -10.25
C TRP A 26 1.22 -9.63 -10.46
N ASN A 27 0.83 -9.10 -11.62
CA ASN A 27 1.03 -7.69 -11.98
C ASN A 27 -0.18 -6.80 -11.68
N LYS A 28 -1.29 -7.34 -11.15
CA LYS A 28 -2.48 -6.57 -10.75
C LYS A 28 -3.13 -7.16 -9.51
N CYS A 29 -2.96 -6.48 -8.38
CA CYS A 29 -3.67 -6.80 -7.14
C CYS A 29 -3.45 -8.23 -6.64
N GLY A 30 -2.23 -8.77 -6.72
CA GLY A 30 -1.89 -10.20 -6.60
C GLY A 30 -2.26 -10.99 -5.33
N ARG A 31 -3.11 -10.49 -4.43
CA ARG A 31 -3.64 -11.27 -3.30
C ARG A 31 -5.01 -11.89 -3.63
N PRO A 32 -5.31 -13.10 -3.12
CA PRO A 32 -6.62 -13.74 -3.29
C PRO A 32 -7.78 -12.82 -2.88
N LYS A 33 -8.87 -12.89 -3.64
CA LYS A 33 -10.08 -12.04 -3.48
C LYS A 33 -9.86 -10.54 -3.60
N ASN A 34 -8.65 -10.05 -3.91
CA ASN A 34 -8.55 -8.72 -4.47
C ASN A 34 -9.03 -8.72 -5.92
N ALA A 35 -9.34 -7.55 -6.46
CA ALA A 35 -9.68 -7.42 -7.87
C ALA A 35 -9.16 -6.11 -8.44
N TYR A 36 -8.78 -6.13 -9.72
CA TYR A 36 -8.51 -4.90 -10.46
C TYR A 36 -9.84 -4.38 -11.04
N VAL A 37 -10.25 -3.19 -10.61
CA VAL A 37 -11.54 -2.58 -10.94
C VAL A 37 -11.32 -1.36 -11.81
N VAL A 38 -12.07 -1.25 -12.90
CA VAL A 38 -12.06 -0.06 -13.78
C VAL A 38 -13.45 0.56 -13.76
N LEU A 39 -13.51 1.86 -13.52
CA LEU A 39 -14.75 2.64 -13.53
C LEU A 39 -15.05 3.19 -14.94
N ASP A 40 -16.30 3.60 -15.17
CA ASP A 40 -16.76 4.19 -16.43
C ASP A 40 -16.04 5.50 -16.79
N ASN A 41 -15.58 6.25 -15.79
CA ASN A 41 -14.77 7.46 -15.94
C ASN A 41 -13.29 7.20 -16.27
N GLY A 42 -12.88 5.93 -16.43
CA GLY A 42 -11.50 5.52 -16.75
C GLY A 42 -10.57 5.33 -15.54
N SER A 43 -11.01 5.70 -14.34
CA SER A 43 -10.23 5.51 -13.11
C SER A 43 -10.11 4.02 -12.80
N SER A 44 -8.93 3.61 -12.31
CA SER A 44 -8.62 2.22 -12.00
C SER A 44 -8.26 2.07 -10.53
N PHE A 45 -8.61 0.91 -9.97
CA PHE A 45 -8.48 0.64 -8.53
C PHE A 45 -8.00 -0.78 -8.28
N CYS A 46 -7.22 -0.92 -7.21
CA CYS A 46 -7.03 -2.19 -6.54
C CYS A 46 -8.07 -2.36 -5.43
N ALA A 47 -9.03 -3.23 -5.67
CA ALA A 47 -10.09 -3.50 -4.72
C ALA A 47 -9.69 -4.57 -3.70
N ARG A 48 -9.86 -4.27 -2.41
CA ARG A 48 -9.59 -5.18 -1.29
C ARG A 48 -10.91 -5.59 -0.63
N TYR A 49 -11.27 -6.86 -0.82
CA TYR A 49 -12.42 -7.49 -0.18
C TYR A 49 -11.95 -8.35 1.00
N ARG A 50 -12.51 -8.13 2.19
CA ARG A 50 -12.02 -8.77 3.44
C ARG A 50 -13.11 -9.40 4.31
N ASP A 51 -14.33 -9.57 3.80
CA ASP A 51 -15.40 -10.25 4.56
C ASP A 51 -14.95 -11.65 5.05
N PRO A 52 -15.26 -12.04 6.30
CA PRO A 52 -16.03 -11.29 7.32
C PRO A 52 -15.21 -10.27 8.15
N HIS A 53 -13.92 -10.14 7.88
CA HIS A 53 -12.98 -9.28 8.62
C HIS A 53 -12.93 -7.84 8.07
N ASN A 54 -14.09 -7.17 8.00
CA ASN A 54 -14.20 -5.81 7.46
C ASN A 54 -13.32 -4.78 8.19
N LYS A 55 -12.92 -5.05 9.44
CA LYS A 55 -11.94 -4.24 10.18
C LYS A 55 -10.59 -4.10 9.46
N LEU A 56 -10.20 -5.05 8.62
CA LEU A 56 -8.96 -4.99 7.84
C LEU A 56 -9.02 -3.97 6.70
N VAL A 57 -10.22 -3.58 6.27
CA VAL A 57 -10.42 -2.51 5.28
C VAL A 57 -10.33 -1.13 5.92
N LEU A 58 -10.64 -1.02 7.22
CA LEU A 58 -10.63 0.24 7.95
C LEU A 58 -9.24 0.89 7.98
N GLY A 59 -8.18 0.07 8.12
CA GLY A 59 -6.80 0.56 8.13
C GLY A 59 -6.42 1.31 6.83
N GLU A 60 -6.90 0.84 5.68
CA GLU A 60 -6.65 1.50 4.38
C GLU A 60 -7.26 2.90 4.36
N VAL A 61 -8.52 3.00 4.80
CA VAL A 61 -9.29 4.25 4.79
C VAL A 61 -8.67 5.24 5.77
N MET A 62 -8.45 4.82 7.02
CA MET A 62 -7.87 5.67 8.04
C MET A 62 -6.47 6.17 7.65
N SER A 63 -5.65 5.31 7.04
CA SER A 63 -4.33 5.70 6.55
C SER A 63 -4.42 6.81 5.50
N PHE A 64 -5.34 6.70 4.53
CA PHE A 64 -5.53 7.75 3.53
C PHE A 64 -5.92 9.10 4.15
N TYR A 65 -6.94 9.13 5.03
CA TYR A 65 -7.37 10.39 5.64
C TYR A 65 -6.32 10.97 6.58
N LEU A 66 -5.62 10.14 7.35
CA LEU A 66 -4.51 10.57 8.20
C LEU A 66 -3.39 11.17 7.35
N SER A 67 -3.06 10.59 6.20
CA SER A 67 -2.05 11.15 5.30
C SER A 67 -2.41 12.58 4.89
N ARG A 68 -3.68 12.84 4.57
CA ARG A 68 -4.14 14.19 4.20
C ARG A 68 -4.00 15.17 5.36
N LEU A 69 -4.36 14.77 6.57
CA LEU A 69 -4.20 15.59 7.78
C LEU A 69 -2.73 15.94 8.07
N LEU A 70 -1.81 15.02 7.75
CA LEU A 70 -0.37 15.21 7.91
C LEU A 70 0.28 15.95 6.72
N GLY A 71 -0.48 16.37 5.71
CA GLY A 71 0.04 17.00 4.50
C GLY A 71 0.84 16.06 3.60
N MET A 72 0.63 14.74 3.74
CA MET A 72 1.28 13.71 2.94
C MET A 72 0.46 13.38 1.69
N ASP A 73 1.07 13.50 0.52
CA ASP A 73 0.42 13.30 -0.78
C ASP A 73 0.75 11.95 -1.45
N ASN A 74 1.64 11.16 -0.85
CA ASN A 74 2.20 9.91 -1.36
C ASN A 74 1.37 8.64 -1.02
N ILE A 75 0.24 8.80 -0.33
CA ILE A 75 -0.69 7.69 -0.04
C ILE A 75 -1.85 7.70 -1.05
N PRO A 76 -2.14 6.58 -1.73
CA PRO A 76 -3.21 6.51 -2.73
C PRO A 76 -4.58 6.79 -2.12
N ALA A 77 -5.48 7.39 -2.91
CA ALA A 77 -6.85 7.61 -2.47
C ALA A 77 -7.61 6.30 -2.24
N VAL A 78 -8.47 6.27 -1.21
CA VAL A 78 -9.28 5.10 -0.87
C VAL A 78 -10.77 5.46 -0.87
N VAL A 79 -11.55 4.65 -1.58
CA VAL A 79 -13.00 4.77 -1.67
C VAL A 79 -13.65 3.52 -1.11
N LEU A 80 -14.61 3.68 -0.20
CA LEU A 80 -15.44 2.57 0.25
C LEU A 80 -16.65 2.41 -0.67
N ALA A 81 -16.96 1.16 -1.00
CA ALA A 81 -18.15 0.78 -1.74
C ALA A 81 -18.81 -0.46 -1.13
N ILE A 82 -20.11 -0.59 -1.34
CA ILE A 82 -20.88 -1.78 -1.00
C ILE A 82 -21.11 -2.55 -2.29
N THR A 83 -20.70 -3.82 -2.33
CA THR A 83 -20.88 -4.72 -3.49
C THR A 83 -22.36 -5.03 -3.67
N ASN A 84 -23.08 -4.21 -4.43
CA ASN A 84 -24.52 -4.41 -4.65
C ASN A 84 -24.87 -4.50 -6.14
N GLN A 85 -25.11 -5.71 -6.64
CA GLN A 85 -25.45 -5.95 -8.06
C GLN A 85 -26.79 -5.33 -8.51
N THR A 86 -27.65 -4.90 -7.59
CA THR A 86 -28.86 -4.13 -7.96
C THR A 86 -28.57 -2.62 -8.05
N SER A 87 -27.46 -2.14 -7.50
CA SER A 87 -27.08 -0.74 -7.53
C SER A 87 -26.52 -0.33 -8.90
N ARG A 88 -26.72 0.94 -9.27
CA ARG A 88 -26.10 1.52 -10.47
C ARG A 88 -24.58 1.31 -10.50
N HIS A 89 -23.93 1.33 -9.35
CA HIS A 89 -22.48 1.22 -9.22
C HIS A 89 -21.94 -0.15 -9.67
N TRP A 90 -22.62 -1.27 -9.35
CA TRP A 90 -22.12 -2.63 -9.64
C TRP A 90 -22.96 -3.46 -10.61
N ARG A 91 -24.11 -2.95 -11.10
CA ARG A 91 -25.07 -3.72 -11.91
C ARG A 91 -24.51 -4.36 -13.17
N ASN A 92 -23.44 -3.80 -13.74
CA ASN A 92 -22.91 -4.24 -15.04
C ASN A 92 -21.80 -5.30 -14.91
N VAL A 93 -21.44 -5.72 -13.71
CA VAL A 93 -20.33 -6.65 -13.48
C VAL A 93 -20.71 -7.84 -12.63
N ASN A 94 -20.09 -8.99 -12.90
CA ASN A 94 -20.25 -10.20 -12.12
C ASN A 94 -19.25 -10.25 -10.96
N ILE A 95 -19.67 -9.85 -9.76
CA ILE A 95 -18.80 -9.85 -8.56
C ILE A 95 -18.46 -11.27 -8.07
N SER A 96 -19.28 -12.27 -8.41
CA SER A 96 -19.02 -13.67 -8.04
C SER A 96 -17.80 -14.23 -8.77
N SER A 97 -17.41 -13.65 -9.91
CA SER A 97 -16.21 -14.04 -10.66
C SER A 97 -14.90 -13.86 -9.87
N VAL A 98 -14.91 -12.99 -8.85
CA VAL A 98 -13.79 -12.75 -7.92
C VAL A 98 -14.11 -13.23 -6.50
N GLN A 99 -15.11 -14.11 -6.37
CA GLN A 99 -15.53 -14.72 -5.09
C GLN A 99 -16.07 -13.71 -4.06
N TRP A 100 -16.64 -12.59 -4.51
CA TRP A 100 -17.27 -11.61 -3.63
C TRP A 100 -18.76 -11.90 -3.44
N GLN A 101 -19.29 -11.51 -2.28
CA GLN A 101 -20.72 -11.61 -1.98
C GLN A 101 -21.40 -10.26 -2.12
N ASN A 102 -22.72 -10.29 -2.34
CA ASN A 102 -23.55 -9.09 -2.38
C ASN A 102 -23.73 -8.48 -0.96
N GLY A 103 -23.85 -7.16 -0.88
CA GLY A 103 -24.07 -6.42 0.37
C GLY A 103 -22.84 -6.29 1.27
N LYS A 104 -21.63 -6.49 0.74
CA LYS A 104 -20.38 -6.48 1.53
C LYS A 104 -19.54 -5.24 1.23
N VAL A 105 -18.70 -4.85 2.18
CA VAL A 105 -17.82 -3.69 2.04
C VAL A 105 -16.56 -4.08 1.29
N VAL A 106 -16.16 -3.24 0.34
CA VAL A 106 -14.89 -3.31 -0.39
C VAL A 106 -14.21 -1.95 -0.35
N ALA A 107 -12.89 -1.94 -0.13
CA ALA A 107 -12.07 -0.74 -0.35
C ALA A 107 -11.53 -0.73 -1.77
N LEU A 108 -11.77 0.34 -2.49
CA LEU A 108 -11.16 0.64 -3.78
C LEU A 108 -9.98 1.57 -3.54
N ILE A 109 -8.77 1.04 -3.63
CA ILE A 109 -7.53 1.81 -3.49
C ILE A 109 -7.09 2.24 -4.88
N GLN A 110 -6.81 3.53 -5.07
CA GLN A 110 -6.38 4.07 -6.35
C GLN A 110 -5.22 3.26 -6.94
N TRP A 111 -5.38 2.84 -8.19
CA TRP A 111 -4.29 2.19 -8.92
C TRP A 111 -3.23 3.22 -9.28
N THR A 112 -1.96 2.88 -9.03
CA THR A 112 -0.84 3.70 -9.49
C THR A 112 -0.44 3.22 -10.89
N PRO A 113 -0.43 4.09 -11.91
CA PRO A 113 -0.01 3.71 -13.26
C PRO A 113 1.40 3.09 -13.28
N TYR A 114 1.66 2.23 -14.27
CA TYR A 114 2.97 1.62 -14.53
C TYR A 114 3.46 0.60 -13.49
N MET A 115 2.67 0.32 -12.44
CA MET A 115 2.96 -0.75 -11.49
C MET A 115 3.06 -2.13 -12.16
N GLU A 116 2.35 -2.31 -13.29
CA GLU A 116 2.39 -3.56 -14.07
C GLU A 116 3.66 -3.75 -14.92
N THR A 117 4.42 -2.68 -15.18
CA THR A 117 5.60 -2.71 -16.08
C THR A 117 6.93 -2.49 -15.35
N VAL A 118 6.90 -1.92 -14.15
CA VAL A 118 8.10 -1.60 -13.39
C VAL A 118 8.23 -2.60 -12.24
N LYS A 119 9.31 -3.39 -12.22
CA LYS A 119 9.67 -4.15 -11.02
C LYS A 119 9.82 -3.13 -9.90
N SER A 120 9.07 -3.29 -8.81
CA SER A 120 9.17 -2.38 -7.67
C SER A 120 10.60 -2.44 -7.13
N LEU A 121 11.38 -1.38 -7.38
CA LEU A 121 12.76 -1.24 -6.89
C LEU A 121 12.78 -0.52 -5.54
N VAL A 122 11.73 -0.68 -4.72
CA VAL A 122 11.72 -0.13 -3.36
C VAL A 122 12.85 -0.82 -2.60
N SER A 123 13.91 -0.07 -2.34
CA SER A 123 15.09 -0.55 -1.64
C SER A 123 15.35 0.33 -0.43
N ILE A 124 15.79 -0.31 0.65
CA ILE A 124 16.18 0.39 1.87
C ILE A 124 17.39 1.30 1.53
N PRO A 125 17.36 2.60 1.88
CA PRO A 125 18.46 3.52 1.65
C PRO A 125 19.74 2.94 2.25
N LYS A 126 20.85 2.99 1.50
CA LYS A 126 22.11 2.35 1.87
C LYS A 126 22.59 2.76 3.27
N ILE A 127 22.35 4.01 3.65
CA ILE A 127 22.67 4.56 4.97
C ILE A 127 21.89 3.85 6.10
N LEU A 128 20.60 3.57 5.89
CA LEU A 128 19.75 2.84 6.85
C LEU A 128 20.16 1.37 6.90
N LEU A 129 20.42 0.76 5.74
CA LEU A 129 20.86 -0.64 5.68
C LEU A 129 22.19 -0.86 6.41
N LYS A 130 23.20 -0.03 6.12
CA LYS A 130 24.54 -0.14 6.75
C LYS A 130 24.48 0.06 8.26
N THR A 131 23.66 1.01 8.72
CA THR A 131 23.54 1.30 10.16
C THR A 131 22.80 0.18 10.89
N TYR A 132 21.79 -0.40 10.26
CA TYR A 132 21.15 -1.62 10.74
C TYR A 132 22.13 -2.81 10.83
N GLU A 133 22.87 -3.10 9.76
CA GLU A 133 23.83 -4.22 9.72
C GLU A 133 24.95 -4.08 10.76
N SER A 134 25.37 -2.85 11.05
CA SER A 134 26.37 -2.54 12.07
C SER A 134 25.79 -2.34 13.48
N SER A 135 24.48 -2.51 13.67
CA SER A 135 23.78 -2.23 14.93
C SER A 135 24.11 -0.85 15.51
N SER A 136 24.26 0.15 14.62
CA SER A 136 24.58 1.52 14.96
C SER A 136 23.38 2.45 14.75
N VAL A 137 23.39 3.61 15.41
CA VAL A 137 22.30 4.59 15.35
C VAL A 137 22.73 5.80 14.52
N ILE A 138 21.87 6.22 13.59
CA ILE A 138 22.02 7.51 12.90
C ILE A 138 21.69 8.62 13.90
N ASN A 139 22.71 9.36 14.31
CA ASN A 139 22.57 10.52 15.18
C ASN A 139 23.03 11.79 14.46
N LYS A 140 22.80 12.94 15.10
CA LYS A 140 23.18 14.26 14.57
C LYS A 140 24.66 14.33 14.17
N ASN A 141 25.57 13.76 14.95
CA ASN A 141 27.00 13.80 14.68
C ASN A 141 27.36 12.95 13.45
N TYR A 142 26.72 11.78 13.29
CA TYR A 142 26.88 10.95 12.10
C TYR A 142 26.44 11.71 10.84
N LEU A 143 25.28 12.38 10.88
CA LEU A 143 24.77 13.16 9.75
C LEU A 143 25.65 14.39 9.43
N HIS A 144 26.26 15.03 10.42
CA HIS A 144 27.19 16.15 10.19
C HIS A 144 28.52 15.70 9.56
N ASN A 145 28.93 14.46 9.77
CA ASN A 145 30.22 13.93 9.33
C ASN A 145 30.16 13.24 7.96
N ILE A 146 28.99 13.15 7.35
CA ILE A 146 28.79 12.53 6.04
C ILE A 146 28.36 13.56 5.01
N THR A 147 28.84 13.40 3.77
CA THR A 147 28.34 14.14 2.62
C THR A 147 27.36 13.24 1.88
N LEU A 148 26.11 13.67 1.76
CA LEU A 148 25.06 12.97 1.03
C LEU A 148 24.75 13.69 -0.27
N THR A 149 24.49 12.93 -1.32
CA THR A 149 23.92 13.45 -2.55
C THR A 149 22.45 13.86 -2.32
N PHE A 150 21.91 14.70 -3.22
CA PHE A 150 20.50 15.09 -3.16
C PHE A 150 19.55 13.88 -3.17
N ASN A 151 19.87 12.85 -3.96
CA ASN A 151 19.07 11.63 -4.03
C ASN A 151 19.07 10.87 -2.71
N GLU A 152 20.23 10.71 -2.07
CA GLU A 152 20.33 10.03 -0.77
C GLU A 152 19.60 10.80 0.34
N ILE A 153 19.64 12.13 0.31
CA ILE A 153 18.86 12.97 1.23
C ILE A 153 17.36 12.79 0.98
N SER A 154 16.94 12.80 -0.29
CA SER A 154 15.54 12.61 -0.68
C SER A 154 15.03 11.23 -0.24
N GLU A 155 15.80 10.18 -0.47
CA GLU A 155 15.51 8.82 -0.01
C GLU A 155 15.39 8.77 1.52
N LEU A 156 16.33 9.38 2.25
CA LEU A 156 16.30 9.39 3.71
C LEU A 156 15.06 10.13 4.25
N VAL A 157 14.68 11.26 3.64
CA VAL A 157 13.47 12.00 4.01
C VAL A 157 12.21 11.19 3.70
N GLN A 158 12.12 10.57 2.52
CA GLN A 158 10.98 9.73 2.12
C GLN A 158 10.81 8.55 3.08
N TRP A 159 11.90 7.86 3.41
CA TRP A 159 11.88 6.72 4.33
C TRP A 159 11.58 7.15 5.77
N SER A 160 12.11 8.28 6.23
CA SER A 160 11.80 8.80 7.57
C SER A 160 10.33 9.15 7.72
N SER A 161 9.75 9.84 6.72
CA SER A 161 8.32 10.15 6.68
C SER A 161 7.46 8.89 6.65
N MET A 162 7.89 7.86 5.91
CA MET A 162 7.21 6.57 5.86
C MET A 162 7.26 5.83 7.22
N ILE A 163 8.43 5.76 7.85
CA ILE A 163 8.61 5.09 9.15
C ILE A 163 7.76 5.78 10.24
N LEU A 164 7.76 7.12 10.27
CA LEU A 164 6.91 7.87 11.20
C LEU A 164 5.42 7.59 10.97
N PHE A 165 5.00 7.55 9.72
CA PHE A 165 3.61 7.24 9.38
C PHE A 165 3.22 5.81 9.78
N ASP A 166 4.09 4.83 9.54
CA ASP A 166 3.90 3.44 9.97
C ASP A 166 3.84 3.31 11.50
N TYR A 167 4.70 4.04 12.21
CA TYR A 167 4.69 4.07 13.67
C TYR A 167 3.36 4.59 14.22
N ILE A 168 2.86 5.71 13.68
CA ILE A 168 1.58 6.31 14.11
C ILE A 168 0.39 5.39 13.76
N THR A 169 0.44 4.70 12.63
CA THR A 169 -0.64 3.82 12.18
C THR A 169 -0.56 2.40 12.74
N GLY A 170 0.54 2.04 13.42
CA GLY A 170 0.81 0.68 13.90
C GLY A 170 0.99 -0.34 12.76
N HIS A 171 1.49 0.10 11.60
CA HIS A 171 1.66 -0.75 10.43
C HIS A 171 3.08 -1.33 10.36
N TYR A 172 3.26 -2.54 10.91
CA TYR A 172 4.59 -3.13 11.07
C TYR A 172 5.06 -3.99 9.88
N ASP A 173 4.18 -4.33 8.94
CA ASP A 173 4.43 -5.37 7.93
C ASP A 173 4.97 -4.86 6.58
N ARG A 174 5.39 -3.59 6.49
CA ARG A 174 5.71 -2.94 5.21
C ARG A 174 6.90 -3.56 4.46
N LEU A 175 7.87 -4.12 5.17
CA LEU A 175 9.07 -4.73 4.57
C LEU A 175 8.85 -6.16 4.06
N VAL A 176 7.85 -6.86 4.60
CA VAL A 176 7.48 -8.24 4.19
C VAL A 176 6.50 -8.19 3.00
N GLN A 177 5.67 -7.16 2.91
CA GLN A 177 4.68 -7.03 1.82
C GLN A 177 5.27 -6.68 0.45
N SER A 178 6.49 -6.14 0.37
CA SER A 178 7.19 -5.95 -0.90
C SER A 178 7.63 -7.27 -1.54
N GLU A 179 7.71 -8.36 -0.77
CA GLU A 179 8.18 -9.68 -1.23
C GLU A 179 7.04 -10.61 -1.68
N ASP A 180 5.79 -10.39 -1.24
CA ASP A 180 4.61 -11.14 -1.69
C ASP A 180 4.42 -11.08 -3.22
N SER A 181 4.90 -10.03 -3.89
CA SER A 181 4.89 -9.95 -5.36
C SER A 181 5.88 -10.90 -6.03
N ASP A 182 6.99 -11.28 -5.36
CA ASP A 182 8.00 -12.22 -5.87
C ASP A 182 7.73 -13.68 -5.44
N TYR A 183 6.77 -13.96 -4.52
CA TYR A 183 6.30 -15.33 -4.24
C TYR A 183 5.77 -16.02 -5.51
N TYR A 184 5.20 -15.26 -6.46
CA TYR A 184 4.80 -15.77 -7.77
C TYR A 184 5.96 -15.98 -8.76
N ASN A 185 7.18 -15.55 -8.41
CA ASN A 185 8.37 -15.59 -9.27
C ASN A 185 9.35 -16.72 -8.91
N GLY A 186 9.08 -17.49 -7.85
CA GLY A 186 9.79 -18.75 -7.54
C GLY A 186 11.28 -18.62 -7.18
N SER A 187 11.79 -17.43 -6.88
CA SER A 187 13.20 -17.23 -6.53
C SER A 187 13.48 -17.51 -5.04
N ALA A 188 14.27 -18.56 -4.77
CA ALA A 188 14.62 -19.07 -3.45
C ALA A 188 15.60 -18.19 -2.62
N GLU A 189 16.04 -17.03 -3.13
CA GLU A 189 16.98 -16.13 -2.44
C GLU A 189 16.35 -15.27 -1.34
N ILE A 190 15.02 -15.27 -1.20
CA ILE A 190 14.28 -14.39 -0.27
C ILE A 190 14.39 -14.85 1.21
N SER A 191 14.64 -16.14 1.46
CA SER A 191 14.58 -16.71 2.83
C SER A 191 15.54 -16.07 3.85
N GLU A 192 16.66 -15.49 3.41
CA GLU A 192 17.64 -14.88 4.30
C GLU A 192 17.29 -13.42 4.63
N ILE A 193 16.65 -12.69 3.71
CA ILE A 193 16.17 -11.33 3.92
C ILE A 193 14.91 -11.36 4.79
N ASP A 194 14.01 -12.30 4.53
CA ASP A 194 12.79 -12.57 5.33
C ASP A 194 13.11 -12.77 6.82
N ALA A 195 14.15 -13.58 7.12
CA ALA A 195 14.59 -13.82 8.49
C ALA A 195 15.17 -12.56 9.16
N ARG A 196 15.88 -11.72 8.40
CA ARG A 196 16.48 -10.47 8.90
C ARG A 196 15.43 -9.36 9.09
N LEU A 197 14.42 -9.30 8.24
CA LEU A 197 13.30 -8.35 8.31
C LEU A 197 12.29 -8.72 9.41
N SER A 198 11.99 -10.01 9.57
CA SER A 198 11.19 -10.51 10.69
C SER A 198 11.86 -10.20 12.04
N LYS A 199 13.19 -10.31 12.10
CA LYS A 199 13.98 -9.94 13.28
C LYS A 199 13.94 -8.43 13.56
N LEU A 200 13.98 -7.58 12.53
CA LEU A 200 13.78 -6.14 12.65
C LEU A 200 12.42 -5.78 13.25
N GLN A 201 11.36 -6.41 12.77
CA GLN A 201 10.00 -6.18 13.27
C GLN A 201 9.83 -6.67 14.71
N GLN A 202 10.45 -7.81 15.06
CA GLN A 202 10.42 -8.32 16.43
C GLN A 202 11.14 -7.36 17.39
N LEU A 203 12.25 -6.76 16.96
CA LEU A 203 12.98 -5.75 17.74
C LEU A 203 12.20 -4.44 17.89
N MET A 204 11.52 -3.98 16.84
CA MET A 204 10.64 -2.81 16.91
C MET A 204 9.40 -3.06 17.78
N LYS A 205 8.89 -4.29 17.84
CA LYS A 205 7.81 -4.68 18.77
C LYS A 205 8.29 -4.74 20.21
N SER A 206 9.50 -5.27 20.47
CA SER A 206 10.05 -5.40 21.82
C SER A 206 10.53 -4.10 22.44
N SER A 207 10.66 -3.01 21.68
CA SER A 207 11.01 -1.69 22.24
C SER A 207 9.78 -0.89 22.74
N ILE A 208 8.60 -1.52 22.72
CA ILE A 208 7.31 -0.93 23.13
C ILE A 208 6.78 -1.56 24.44
N ASP A 209 7.36 -2.69 24.88
CA ASP A 209 7.15 -3.29 26.20
C ASP A 209 8.29 -2.90 27.17
#